data_AF-A0A8S0FH00-F1
#
_entry.id   AF-A0A8S0FH00-F1
#
_cell.length_a   1.000
_cell.length_b   1.000
_cell.length_c   1.000
_cell.angle_alpha   90.00
_cell.angle_beta   90.00
_cell.angle_gamma   90.00
#
_symmetry.space_group_name_H-M   'P 1'
#
loop_
_entity.id
_entity.type
_entity.pdbx_description
1 polymer ?
#
loop_
_entity_poly.entity_id
_entity_poly.type
_entity_poly.pdbx_seq_one_letter_code
_entity_poly.pdbx_strand_id
1 'polypeptide(L)'
;MRSWYLPENSLAQSFQWRQSAQLALAVLRSLQCYVENGGGSRGARAIYDGEAGIAPQTPGGPLLAWRFRPENQDARQYMICVCREANDYQTWTRPCRERGVLTLTNFERQWQNWIAATPFQY
;
A
#
# COMPACT_ATOMS: atom_id res chain seq x y z
N MET A 1 44.61 19.63 -7.85
CA MET A 1 43.43 20.38 -7.38
C MET A 1 42.23 19.84 -8.16
N ARG A 2 41.46 18.88 -7.60
CA ARG A 2 40.27 18.31 -8.26
C ARG A 2 39.10 19.25 -8.00
N SER A 3 38.61 19.91 -9.05
CA SER A 3 37.38 20.70 -9.00
C SER A 3 36.20 19.74 -8.80
N TRP A 4 35.48 19.90 -7.69
CA TRP A 4 34.21 19.21 -7.45
C TRP A 4 33.12 19.90 -8.27
N TYR A 5 33.03 19.57 -9.55
CA TYR A 5 31.81 19.84 -10.31
C TYR A 5 30.73 18.90 -9.77
N LEU A 6 29.83 19.43 -8.93
CA LEU A 6 28.55 18.78 -8.71
C LEU A 6 27.83 18.77 -10.06
N PRO A 7 27.47 17.59 -10.60
CA PRO A 7 26.72 17.56 -11.85
C PRO A 7 25.44 18.39 -11.68
N GLU A 8 25.02 19.09 -12.73
CA GLU A 8 23.88 20.02 -12.74
C GLU A 8 22.56 19.40 -12.21
N ASN A 9 22.52 18.07 -12.10
CA ASN A 9 21.39 17.28 -11.65
C ASN A 9 21.48 16.78 -10.18
N SER A 10 22.53 17.14 -9.43
CA SER A 10 22.77 16.63 -8.06
C SER A 10 21.71 17.07 -7.04
N LEU A 11 21.20 18.31 -7.15
CA LEU A 11 20.11 18.80 -6.32
C LEU A 11 18.80 18.08 -6.63
N ALA A 12 18.42 17.97 -7.90
CA ALA A 12 17.22 17.27 -8.33
C ALA A 12 17.26 15.79 -7.93
N GLN A 13 18.40 15.12 -8.08
CA GLN A 13 18.61 13.76 -7.57
C GLN A 13 18.44 13.70 -6.06
N SER A 14 19.04 14.62 -5.29
CA SER A 14 18.90 14.64 -3.83
C SER A 14 17.43 14.80 -3.39
N PHE A 15 16.67 15.65 -4.08
CA PHE A 15 15.23 15.77 -3.86
C PHE A 15 14.47 14.48 -4.20
N GLN A 16 14.76 13.87 -5.35
CA GLN A 16 14.13 12.61 -5.75
C GLN A 16 14.39 11.51 -4.72
N TRP A 17 15.64 11.34 -4.29
CA TRP A 17 16.02 10.34 -3.29
C TRP A 17 15.29 10.55 -1.96
N ARG A 18 15.17 11.80 -1.52
CA ARG A 18 14.40 12.14 -0.31
C ARG A 18 12.93 11.74 -0.46
N GLN A 19 12.30 12.04 -1.59
CA GLN A 19 10.91 11.67 -1.83
C GLN A 19 10.73 10.15 -1.93
N SER A 20 11.64 9.44 -2.61
CA SER A 20 11.63 7.98 -2.69
C SER A 20 11.78 7.33 -1.31
N ALA A 21 12.67 7.84 -0.46
CA ALA A 21 12.82 7.35 0.90
C ALA A 21 11.55 7.59 1.74
N GLN A 22 10.93 8.77 1.61
CA GLN A 22 9.68 9.10 2.28
C GLN A 22 8.51 8.21 1.82
N LEU A 23 8.44 7.91 0.52
CA LEU A 23 7.44 7.00 -0.04
C LEU A 23 7.66 5.56 0.46
N ALA A 24 8.90 5.08 0.43
CA ALA A 24 9.24 3.75 0.93
C ALA A 24 8.86 3.60 2.41
N LEU A 25 9.13 4.61 3.24
CA LEU A 25 8.72 4.61 4.64
C LEU A 25 7.19 4.62 4.80
N ALA A 26 6.46 5.40 4.00
CA ALA A 26 5.00 5.39 4.01
C ALA A 26 4.44 3.99 3.67
N VAL A 27 5.04 3.30 2.69
CA VAL A 27 4.68 1.92 2.34
C VAL A 27 4.94 0.98 3.51
N LEU A 28 6.10 1.08 4.17
CA LEU A 28 6.42 0.26 5.34
C LEU A 28 5.45 0.49 6.50
N ARG A 29 5.08 1.75 6.79
CA ARG A 29 4.07 2.07 7.79
C ARG A 29 2.70 1.49 7.45
N SER A 30 2.31 1.53 6.18
CA SER A 30 1.05 0.92 5.73
C SER A 30 1.06 -0.61 5.90
N LEU A 31 2.20 -1.26 5.66
CA LEU A 31 2.37 -2.71 5.83
C LEU A 31 2.38 -3.09 7.30
N GLN A 32 3.07 -2.31 8.14
CA GLN A 32 3.08 -2.49 9.59
C GLN A 32 1.64 -2.45 10.13
N CYS A 33 0.90 -1.36 9.84
CA CYS A 33 -0.50 -1.21 10.22
C CYS A 33 -1.35 -2.40 9.74
N TYR A 34 -1.16 -2.86 8.50
CA TYR A 34 -1.88 -4.02 7.98
C TYR A 34 -1.64 -5.29 8.79
N VAL A 35 -0.36 -5.61 9.06
CA VAL A 35 0.02 -6.85 9.77
C VAL A 35 -0.41 -6.82 11.23
N GLU A 36 -0.25 -5.67 11.90
CA GLU A 36 -0.66 -5.46 13.30
C GLU A 36 -2.18 -5.61 13.47
N ASN A 37 -2.97 -5.21 12.48
CA ASN A 37 -4.43 -5.40 12.46
C ASN A 37 -4.86 -6.80 11.96
N GLY A 38 -4.00 -7.80 12.06
CA GLY A 38 -4.33 -9.18 11.67
C GLY A 38 -4.40 -9.41 10.16
N GLY A 39 -3.79 -8.53 9.36
CA GLY A 39 -3.71 -8.66 7.91
C GLY A 39 -3.07 -9.98 7.48
N GLY A 40 -3.61 -10.58 6.42
CA GLY A 40 -3.18 -11.85 5.85
C GLY A 40 -2.53 -11.71 4.49
N SER A 41 -2.21 -12.81 3.83
CA SER A 41 -1.60 -12.76 2.49
C SER A 41 -2.60 -12.24 1.45
N ARG A 42 -2.23 -11.23 0.65
CA ARG A 42 -3.11 -10.61 -0.36
C ARG A 42 -2.32 -9.89 -1.45
N GLY A 43 -2.63 -10.19 -2.72
CA GLY A 43 -1.96 -9.60 -3.88
C GLY A 43 -0.48 -9.95 -3.89
N ALA A 44 0.40 -8.94 -3.99
CA ALA A 44 1.85 -9.12 -3.97
C ALA A 44 2.45 -9.33 -2.56
N ARG A 45 1.61 -9.54 -1.52
CA ARG A 45 2.05 -9.67 -0.12
C ARG A 45 1.76 -11.08 0.39
N ALA A 46 2.80 -11.74 0.91
CA ALA A 46 2.69 -13.02 1.61
C ALA A 46 3.17 -12.84 3.06
N ILE A 47 2.34 -13.24 4.03
CA ILE A 47 2.65 -13.10 5.46
C ILE A 47 2.92 -14.50 6.01
N TYR A 48 4.17 -14.76 6.39
CA TYR A 48 4.55 -16.04 6.97
C TYR A 48 3.92 -16.23 8.36
N ASP A 49 3.40 -17.42 8.62
CA ASP A 49 2.79 -17.81 9.89
C ASP A 49 2.99 -19.32 10.09
N GLY A 50 4.04 -19.71 10.82
CA GLY A 50 4.42 -21.11 11.00
C GLY A 50 3.41 -21.94 11.81
N GLU A 51 2.65 -21.28 12.68
CA GLU A 51 1.72 -21.93 13.60
C GLU A 51 0.33 -22.08 12.99
N ALA A 52 -0.26 -20.97 12.51
CA ALA A 52 -1.64 -20.92 12.06
C ALA A 52 -1.79 -20.74 10.53
N GLY A 53 -0.67 -20.62 9.81
CA GLY A 53 -0.68 -20.43 8.37
C GLY A 53 -0.99 -21.69 7.57
N ILE A 54 -1.40 -21.48 6.33
CA ILE A 54 -1.71 -22.54 5.37
C ILE A 54 -0.48 -22.80 4.50
N ALA A 55 -0.14 -24.08 4.34
CA ALA A 55 0.96 -24.51 3.47
C ALA A 55 0.52 -24.49 1.99
N PRO A 56 1.34 -23.95 1.07
CA PRO A 56 1.12 -24.10 -0.36
C PRO A 56 1.10 -25.57 -0.77
N GLN A 57 0.24 -25.91 -1.72
CA GLN A 57 0.18 -27.24 -2.32
C GLN A 57 1.10 -27.31 -3.54
N THR A 58 1.80 -28.44 -3.68
CA THR A 58 2.61 -28.76 -4.86
C THR A 58 2.27 -30.17 -5.35
N PRO A 59 2.68 -30.56 -6.57
CA PRO A 59 2.52 -31.95 -7.02
C PRO A 59 3.18 -32.99 -6.09
N GLY A 60 4.24 -32.60 -5.37
CA GLY A 60 4.92 -33.44 -4.38
C GLY A 60 4.30 -33.40 -2.99
N GLY A 61 3.15 -32.73 -2.81
CA GLY A 61 2.48 -32.55 -1.53
C GLY A 61 2.64 -31.14 -0.94
N PRO A 62 2.14 -30.92 0.30
CA PRO A 62 2.17 -29.61 0.95
C PRO A 62 3.57 -29.21 1.42
N LEU A 63 3.91 -27.95 1.21
CA LEU A 63 5.17 -27.33 1.66
C LEU A 63 5.10 -26.92 3.14
N LEU A 64 5.06 -27.89 4.06
CA LEU A 64 4.77 -27.65 5.49
C LEU A 64 5.74 -26.70 6.21
N ALA A 65 6.99 -26.56 5.74
CA ALA A 65 7.96 -25.61 6.30
C ALA A 65 7.60 -24.15 6.00
N TRP A 66 6.77 -23.90 4.97
CA TRP A 66 6.38 -22.58 4.52
C TRP A 66 4.86 -22.43 4.64
N ARG A 67 4.43 -21.79 5.71
CA ARG A 67 3.01 -21.54 5.98
C ARG A 67 2.74 -20.06 5.96
N PHE A 68 1.61 -19.68 5.37
CA PHE A 68 1.24 -18.28 5.20
C PHE A 68 -0.14 -18.01 5.75
N ARG A 69 -0.31 -16.87 6.41
CA ARG A 69 -1.61 -16.43 6.89
C ARG A 69 -2.56 -16.25 5.69
N PRO A 70 -3.75 -16.88 5.68
CA PRO A 70 -4.72 -16.70 4.59
C PRO A 70 -5.21 -15.25 4.51
N GLU A 71 -5.76 -14.85 3.37
CA GLU A 71 -6.33 -13.52 3.21
C GLU A 71 -7.46 -13.27 4.22
N ASN A 72 -7.38 -12.15 4.95
CA ASN A 72 -8.50 -11.66 5.74
C ASN A 72 -9.53 -10.99 4.79
N GLN A 73 -10.71 -11.58 4.65
CA GLN A 73 -11.75 -11.08 3.76
C GLN A 73 -12.33 -9.73 4.22
N ASP A 74 -12.41 -9.47 5.53
CA ASP A 74 -12.92 -8.21 6.07
C ASP A 74 -11.97 -7.05 5.72
N ALA A 75 -10.66 -7.33 5.66
CA ALA A 75 -9.67 -6.36 5.22
C ALA A 75 -9.84 -5.92 3.74
N ARG A 76 -10.73 -6.56 2.96
CA ARG A 76 -11.10 -6.08 1.62
C ARG A 76 -11.99 -4.84 1.66
N GLN A 77 -12.69 -4.63 2.76
CA GLN A 77 -13.66 -3.54 2.94
C GLN A 77 -13.00 -2.24 3.40
N TYR A 78 -11.69 -2.22 3.63
CA TYR A 78 -10.98 -1.06 4.14
C TYR A 78 -9.74 -0.71 3.31
N MET A 79 -9.44 0.58 3.26
CA MET A 79 -8.18 1.13 2.77
C MET A 79 -7.35 1.59 3.96
N ILE A 80 -6.04 1.36 3.89
CA ILE A 80 -5.09 1.96 4.82
C ILE A 80 -4.68 3.31 4.24
N CYS A 81 -4.84 4.35 5.05
CA CYS A 81 -4.41 5.70 4.76
C CYS A 81 -3.13 5.99 5.53
N VAL A 82 -2.21 6.70 4.89
CA VAL A 82 -0.97 7.15 5.48
C VAL A 82 -0.80 8.64 5.19
N CYS A 83 -0.62 9.45 6.23
CA CYS A 83 -0.34 10.88 6.10
C CYS A 83 0.97 11.20 6.82
N ARG A 84 1.79 12.07 6.21
CA ARG A 84 3.02 12.56 6.84
C ARG A 84 2.70 13.86 7.59
N GLU A 85 2.87 13.87 8.89
CA GLU A 85 2.71 15.06 9.74
C GLU A 85 4.08 15.51 10.24
N ALA A 86 4.54 16.70 9.84
CA ALA A 86 5.83 17.30 10.21
C ALA A 86 7.05 16.36 10.12
N ASN A 87 7.26 15.51 11.13
CA ASN A 87 8.34 14.53 11.27
C ASN A 87 7.90 13.07 11.49
N ASP A 88 6.60 12.76 11.49
CA ASP A 88 6.09 11.39 11.67
C ASP A 88 5.02 11.03 10.61
N TYR A 89 4.51 9.81 10.72
CA TYR A 89 3.47 9.25 9.86
C TYR A 89 2.28 8.79 10.69
N GLN A 90 1.12 9.37 10.41
CA GLN A 90 -0.15 8.88 10.91
C GLN A 90 -0.68 7.79 9.98
N THR A 91 -1.16 6.68 10.56
CA THR A 91 -1.79 5.59 9.81
C THR A 91 -3.16 5.29 10.38
N TRP A 92 -4.17 5.20 9.53
CA TRP A 92 -5.52 4.83 9.93
C TRP A 92 -6.19 4.02 8.81
N THR A 93 -7.34 3.43 9.12
CA THR A 93 -8.17 2.74 8.13
C THR A 93 -9.42 3.56 7.84
N ARG A 94 -9.91 3.46 6.61
CA ARG A 94 -11.24 3.94 6.23
C ARG A 94 -11.95 2.90 5.38
N PRO A 95 -13.29 2.88 5.35
CA PRO A 95 -14.02 2.01 4.45
C PRO A 95 -13.63 2.25 2.98
N CYS A 96 -13.55 1.17 2.22
CA CYS A 96 -13.51 1.24 0.76
C CYS A 96 -14.76 1.96 0.28
N ARG A 97 -14.61 2.82 -0.73
CA ARG A 97 -15.75 3.49 -1.35
C ARG A 97 -16.74 2.45 -1.88
N GLU A 98 -18.02 2.65 -1.63
CA GLU A 98 -19.07 1.80 -2.19
C GLU A 98 -18.92 1.74 -3.71
N ARG A 99 -18.82 0.52 -4.23
CA ARG A 99 -18.92 0.30 -5.67
C ARG A 99 -20.40 0.32 -6.02
N GLY A 100 -20.90 1.49 -6.44
CA GLY A 100 -22.22 1.57 -7.05
C GLY A 100 -22.31 0.62 -8.27
N VAL A 101 -23.53 0.32 -8.71
CA VAL A 101 -23.74 -0.47 -9.94
C VAL A 101 -23.06 0.26 -11.09
N LEU A 102 -22.05 -0.40 -11.70
CA LEU A 102 -21.33 0.10 -12.86
C LEU A 102 -22.23 0.00 -14.10
N THR A 103 -23.16 0.94 -14.23
CA THR A 103 -23.81 1.25 -15.50
C THR A 103 -22.97 2.28 -16.25
N LEU A 104 -23.03 2.30 -17.58
CA LEU A 104 -22.29 3.26 -18.40
C LEU A 104 -22.56 4.71 -17.95
N THR A 105 -23.83 5.02 -17.66
CA THR A 105 -24.29 6.33 -17.19
C THR A 105 -23.75 6.70 -15.80
N ASN A 106 -23.66 5.71 -14.88
CA ASN A 106 -23.08 5.94 -13.57
C ASN A 106 -21.56 6.14 -13.65
N PHE A 107 -20.88 5.43 -14.55
CA PHE A 107 -19.45 5.59 -14.78
C PHE A 107 -19.12 7.00 -15.30
N GLU A 108 -19.79 7.48 -16.35
CA GLU A 108 -19.54 8.81 -16.92
C GLU A 108 -19.77 9.93 -15.90
N ARG A 109 -20.85 9.86 -15.12
CA ARG A 109 -21.15 10.84 -14.06
C ARG A 109 -20.11 10.79 -12.93
N GLN A 110 -19.73 9.60 -12.47
CA GLN A 110 -18.69 9.46 -11.44
C GLN A 110 -17.32 9.91 -11.94
N TRP A 111 -17.02 9.67 -13.22
CA TRP A 111 -15.79 10.11 -13.88
C TRP A 111 -15.73 11.64 -13.99
N GLN A 112 -16.82 12.28 -14.42
CA GLN A 112 -16.93 13.75 -14.43
C GLN A 112 -16.76 14.34 -13.03
N ASN A 113 -17.42 13.76 -12.02
CA ASN A 113 -17.24 14.17 -10.63
C ASN A 113 -15.81 13.95 -10.13
N TRP A 114 -15.13 12.89 -10.58
CA TRP A 114 -13.73 12.62 -10.22
C TRP A 114 -12.78 13.64 -10.85
N ILE A 115 -13.02 14.05 -12.09
CA ILE A 115 -12.25 15.13 -12.76
C ILE A 115 -12.53 16.49 -12.12
N ALA A 116 -13.79 16.77 -11.78
CA ALA A 116 -14.23 18.06 -11.26
C ALA A 116 -14.00 18.22 -9.75
N ALA A 117 -13.87 17.12 -9.00
CA ALA A 117 -13.51 17.17 -7.59
C ALA A 117 -12.10 17.74 -7.45
N THR A 118 -11.95 18.74 -6.59
CA THR A 118 -10.63 19.09 -6.07
C THR A 118 -10.09 17.83 -5.37
N PRO A 119 -8.93 17.31 -5.78
CA PRO A 119 -8.38 16.15 -5.12
C PRO A 119 -8.10 16.57 -3.67
N PHE A 120 -8.63 15.81 -2.71
CA PHE A 120 -8.44 16.02 -1.27
C PHE A 120 -9.26 17.16 -0.64
N GLN A 121 -10.50 16.87 -0.25
CA GLN A 121 -11.10 17.49 0.93
C GLN A 121 -11.06 16.46 2.07
N TYR A 122 -10.35 16.81 3.15
CA TYR A 122 -10.22 16.03 4.38
C TYR A 122 -11.48 16.15 5.24
#